data_AF-A0A0G1Q229-F1
#
_entry.id   AF-A0A0G1Q229-F1
#
_cell.length_a   1.000
_cell.length_b   1.000
_cell.length_c   1.000
_cell.angle_alpha   90.00
_cell.angle_beta   90.00
_cell.angle_gamma   90.00
#
_symmetry.space_group_name_H-M   'P 1'
#
loop_
_entity.id
_entity.type
_entity.pdbx_description
1 polymer ?
#
loop_
_entity_poly.entity_id
_entity_poly.type
_entity_poly.pdbx_seq_one_letter_code
_entity_poly.pdbx_strand_id
1 'polypeptide(L)'
;MASLPPSLRETLAYFDKYDYPLTLDEIRFWQGRVTPFASSRAKGVTLFSRKGKYYFLPGRSHLVKLRHQREKFSKTKWVIAREVG
;
A
#
# COMPACT_ATOMS: atom_id res chain seq x y z
N MET A 1 3.33 3.22 26.89
CA MET A 1 4.31 2.53 26.01
C MET A 1 4.23 3.15 24.63
N ALA A 2 5.24 3.89 24.18
CA ALA A 2 5.24 4.43 22.82
C ALA A 2 5.48 3.25 21.85
N SER A 3 4.49 2.93 21.02
CA SER A 3 4.65 1.96 19.94
C SER A 3 5.60 2.52 18.89
N LEU A 4 6.62 1.74 18.52
CA LEU A 4 7.50 2.10 17.41
C LEU A 4 6.67 2.16 16.11
N PRO A 5 6.96 3.10 15.20
CA PRO A 5 6.29 3.13 13.90
C PRO A 5 6.55 1.80 13.18
N PRO A 6 5.52 1.18 12.57
CA PRO A 6 5.69 -0.08 11.87
C PRO A 6 6.71 0.08 10.74
N SER A 7 7.61 -0.89 10.61
CA SER A 7 8.58 -0.91 9.53
C SER A 7 7.87 -1.04 8.18
N LEU A 8 8.49 -0.56 7.09
CA LEU A 8 7.90 -0.63 5.74
C LEU A 8 7.48 -2.06 5.36
N ARG A 9 8.27 -3.04 5.78
CA ARG A 9 8.00 -4.45 5.53
C ARG A 9 6.75 -4.93 6.27
N GLU A 10 6.57 -4.55 7.53
CA GLU A 10 5.40 -4.91 8.33
C GLU A 10 4.14 -4.24 7.77
N THR A 11 4.23 -2.96 7.39
CA THR A 11 3.14 -2.26 6.71
C THR A 11 2.77 -2.99 5.43
N LEU A 12 3.72 -3.25 4.53
CA LEU A 12 3.43 -3.98 3.30
C LEU A 12 2.88 -5.39 3.57
N ALA A 13 3.42 -6.13 4.54
CA ALA A 13 2.93 -7.47 4.89
C ALA A 13 1.49 -7.44 5.44
N TYR A 14 1.15 -6.46 6.25
CA TYR A 14 -0.21 -6.27 6.74
C TYR A 14 -1.19 -6.03 5.58
N PHE A 15 -0.87 -5.11 4.67
CA PHE A 15 -1.73 -4.79 3.53
C PHE A 15 -1.75 -5.88 2.45
N ASP A 16 -0.68 -6.66 2.35
CA ASP A 16 -0.57 -7.84 1.48
C ASP A 16 -1.55 -8.96 1.90
N LYS A 17 -1.91 -9.06 3.19
CA LYS A 17 -2.98 -9.95 3.67
C LYS A 17 -4.35 -9.60 3.08
N TYR A 18 -4.56 -8.35 2.68
CA TYR A 18 -5.81 -7.84 2.13
C TYR A 18 -5.76 -7.60 0.62
N ASP A 19 -4.71 -8.07 -0.05
CA ASP A 19 -4.51 -7.88 -1.48
C ASP A 19 -4.54 -6.40 -1.89
N TYR A 20 -3.97 -5.54 -1.03
CA TYR A 20 -4.06 -4.09 -1.16
C TYR A 20 -2.66 -3.48 -1.39
N PRO A 21 -2.24 -3.34 -2.65
CA PRO A 21 -0.96 -2.71 -2.96
C PRO A 21 -1.04 -1.21 -2.66
N LEU A 22 -0.05 -0.69 -1.93
CA LEU A 22 -0.04 0.69 -1.43
C LEU A 22 0.71 1.63 -2.37
N THR A 23 0.31 2.89 -2.38
CA THR A 23 1.05 4.00 -2.98
C THR A 23 2.04 4.61 -1.99
N LEU A 24 2.96 5.43 -2.49
CA LEU A 24 3.93 6.12 -1.64
C LEU A 24 3.25 7.01 -0.59
N ASP A 25 2.17 7.69 -0.97
CA ASP A 25 1.44 8.59 -0.08
C ASP A 25 0.69 7.80 1.01
N GLU A 26 0.09 6.66 0.66
CA GLU A 26 -0.51 5.75 1.65
C GLU A 26 0.55 5.18 2.59
N ILE A 27 1.71 4.77 2.08
CA ILE A 27 2.82 4.30 2.93
C ILE A 27 3.23 5.39 3.93
N ARG A 28 3.43 6.62 3.47
CA ARG A 28 3.77 7.77 4.33
C ARG A 28 2.69 8.07 5.36
N PHE A 29 1.42 7.92 4.98
CA PHE A 29 0.29 8.08 5.88
C PHE A 29 0.32 7.04 7.01
N TRP A 30 0.52 5.77 6.67
CA TRP A 30 0.53 4.66 7.64
C TRP A 30 1.79 4.58 8.50
N GLN A 31 2.94 5.00 7.98
CA GLN A 31 4.22 5.02 8.73
C GLN A 31 4.36 6.26 9.63
N GLY A 32 3.45 7.22 9.52
CA GLY A 32 3.63 8.56 10.08
C GLY A 32 4.65 9.38 9.29
N ARG A 33 4.53 10.70 9.34
CA ARG A 33 5.28 11.69 8.52
C ARG A 33 6.82 11.64 8.62
N VAL A 34 7.41 10.72 9.40
CA VAL A 34 8.76 10.89 9.97
C VAL A 34 9.79 9.89 9.44
N THR A 35 9.43 8.84 8.71
CA THR A 35 10.46 7.91 8.21
C THR A 35 10.91 8.27 6.79
N PRO A 36 12.22 8.56 6.57
CA PRO A 36 12.75 8.68 5.23
C PRO A 36 12.48 7.36 4.49
N PHE A 37 11.86 7.46 3.32
CA PHE A 37 11.70 6.34 2.39
C PHE A 37 13.09 5.99 1.86
N ALA A 38 13.91 5.35 2.69
CA ALA A 38 15.17 4.78 2.25
C ALA A 38 14.79 3.57 1.40
N SER A 39 15.02 3.66 0.09
CA SER A 39 15.08 2.47 -0.76
C SER A 39 16.23 1.62 -0.25
N SER A 40 15.98 0.79 0.76
CA SER A 40 16.96 -0.12 1.33
C SER A 40 17.19 -1.21 0.30
N ARG A 41 18.06 -0.91 -0.66
CA ARG A 41 18.74 -1.88 -1.51
C ARG A 41 19.75 -2.60 -0.61
N ALA A 42 19.24 -3.29 0.42
CA ALA A 42 20.04 -4.15 1.26
C ALA A 42 20.51 -5.30 0.37
N LYS A 43 21.84 -5.46 0.28
CA LYS A 43 22.57 -6.43 -0.52
C LYS A 43 21.76 -7.72 -0.81
N GLY A 44 21.26 -7.85 -2.04
CA GLY A 44 20.75 -9.10 -2.60
C GLY A 44 19.26 -9.45 -2.37
N VAL A 45 18.52 -8.77 -1.49
CA VAL A 45 17.10 -9.10 -1.23
C VAL A 45 16.21 -7.92 -1.58
N THR A 46 15.47 -8.02 -2.68
CA THR A 46 14.41 -7.07 -3.02
C THR A 46 13.25 -7.24 -2.03
N LEU A 47 13.25 -6.44 -0.96
CA LEU A 47 12.25 -6.52 0.12
C LEU A 47 10.82 -6.23 -0.34
N PHE A 48 10.66 -5.51 -1.46
CA PHE A 48 9.36 -5.16 -2.04
C PHE A 48 9.48 -4.92 -3.54
N SER A 49 8.42 -5.26 -4.27
CA SER A 49 8.28 -4.97 -5.69
C SER A 49 7.45 -3.71 -5.91
N ARG A 50 7.77 -3.00 -6.99
CA ARG A 50 7.07 -1.78 -7.40
C ARG A 50 6.57 -1.93 -8.83
N LYS A 51 5.32 -1.52 -9.08
CA LYS A 51 4.76 -1.41 -10.43
C LYS A 51 4.03 -0.07 -10.53
N GLY A 52 4.61 0.85 -11.31
CA GLY A 52 4.14 2.23 -11.39
C GLY A 52 4.24 2.93 -10.03
N LYS A 53 3.10 3.39 -9.50
CA LYS A 53 3.01 4.06 -8.19
C LYS A 53 2.75 3.11 -7.01
N TYR A 54 2.54 1.82 -7.27
CA TYR A 54 2.15 0.83 -6.27
C TYR A 54 3.33 -0.01 -5.80
N TYR A 55 3.34 -0.30 -4.50
CA TYR A 55 4.32 -1.10 -3.76
C TYR A 55 3.61 -2.31 -3.15
N PHE A 56 4.23 -3.47 -3.27
CA PHE A 56 3.69 -4.77 -2.83
C PHE A 56 4.83 -5.77 -2.61
N LEU A 57 4.54 -6.91 -1.99
CA LEU A 57 5.55 -7.96 -1.82
C LEU A 57 5.92 -8.62 -3.16
N PRO A 58 7.15 -9.12 -3.34
CA PRO A 58 7.57 -9.76 -4.59
C PRO A 58 6.62 -10.88 -5.06
N GLY A 59 6.44 -11.00 -6.38
CA GLY A 59 5.55 -12.02 -6.98
C GLY A 59 4.06 -11.61 -7.07
N ARG A 60 3.65 -10.52 -6.45
CA ARG A 60 2.22 -10.11 -6.39
C ARG A 60 1.81 -9.02 -7.39
N SER A 61 2.41 -8.99 -8.57
CA SER A 61 2.17 -7.95 -9.57
C SER A 61 0.73 -7.89 -10.11
N HIS A 62 -0.03 -8.98 -9.96
CA HIS A 62 -1.44 -9.07 -10.34
C HIS A 62 -2.35 -8.20 -9.45
N LEU A 63 -1.94 -7.93 -8.20
CA LEU A 63 -2.71 -7.10 -7.25
C LEU A 63 -2.99 -5.68 -7.76
N VAL A 64 -2.10 -5.15 -8.59
CA VAL A 64 -2.30 -3.83 -9.20
C VAL A 64 -3.54 -3.80 -10.09
N LYS A 65 -3.81 -4.87 -10.86
CA LYS A 65 -5.03 -4.97 -11.67
C LYS A 65 -6.27 -5.01 -10.78
N LEU A 66 -6.23 -5.80 -9.71
CA LEU A 66 -7.31 -5.91 -8.74
C LEU A 66 -7.59 -4.58 -8.03
N ARG A 67 -6.54 -3.83 -7.66
CA ARG A 67 -6.63 -2.49 -7.07
C ARG A 67 -7.39 -1.53 -7.96
N HIS A 68 -7.08 -1.49 -9.26
CA HIS A 68 -7.79 -0.64 -10.23
C HIS A 68 -9.27 -1.01 -10.36
N GLN A 69 -9.61 -2.30 -10.40
CA GLN A 69 -11.00 -2.75 -10.45
C GLN A 69 -11.78 -2.33 -9.21
N ARG A 70 -11.22 -2.57 -8.02
CA ARG A 70 -11.83 -2.21 -6.73
C ARG A 70 -11.99 -0.70 -6.58
N GLU A 71 -11.05 0.09 -7.08
CA GLU A 71 -11.15 1.56 -7.09
C GLU A 71 -12.35 2.04 -7.92
N LYS A 72 -12.57 1.44 -9.10
CA LYS A 72 -13.74 1.76 -9.94
C LYS A 72 -15.05 1.47 -9.19
N PHE A 73 -15.17 0.29 -8.59
CA PHE A 73 -16.36 -0.08 -7.83
C PHE A 73 -16.59 0.82 -6.60
N SER A 74 -15.53 1.14 -5.87
CA SER A 74 -15.61 2.02 -4.71
C SER A 74 -16.07 3.42 -5.09
N LYS A 75 -15.54 3.99 -6.17
CA LYS A 75 -15.95 5.32 -6.67
C LYS A 75 -17.45 5.34 -7.00
N THR A 76 -17.96 4.34 -7.71
CA THR A 76 -19.39 4.25 -8.03
C THR A 76 -20.26 4.16 -6.78
N LYS A 77 -19.87 3.36 -5.79
CA LYS A 77 -20.61 3.24 -4.52
C LYS A 77 -20.64 4.56 -3.74
N TRP A 78 -19.56 5.33 -3.77
CA TRP A 78 -19.49 6.64 -3.12
C TRP A 78 -20.43 7.68 -3.73
N VAL A 79 -20.74 7.59 -5.03
CA VAL A 79 -21.72 8.48 -5.68
C VAL A 79 -23.09 8.26 -5.05
N ILE A 80 -23.56 7.01 -5.03
CA ILE A 80 -24.85 6.64 -4.43
C ILE A 80 -24.90 7.03 -2.96
N ALA A 81 -23.84 6.75 -2.19
CA ALA A 81 -23.79 7.06 -0.76
C ALA A 81 -23.91 8.58 -0.46
N ARG A 82 -23.47 9.44 -1.37
CA ARG A 82 -23.62 10.90 -1.24
C ARG A 82 -25.00 11.42 -1.62
N GLU A 83 -25.75 10.65 -2.41
CA GLU A 83 -27.10 11.03 -2.84
C GLU A 83 -28.17 10.69 -1.78
N VAL A 84 -27.88 9.71 -0.91
CA VAL A 84 -28.82 9.21 0.11
C VAL A 84 -28.50 9.64 1.54
N GLY A 85 -27.36 10.29 1.77
CA GLY A 85 -26.91 10.77 3.08
C GLY A 85 -27.20 12.25 3.27
#